data_AF-A0A7S3S9C5-F1
#
_entry.id   AF-A0A7S3S9C5-F1
#
_cell.length_a   1.000
_cell.length_b   1.000
_cell.length_c   1.000
_cell.angle_alpha   90.00
_cell.angle_beta   90.00
_cell.angle_gamma   90.00
#
_symmetry.space_group_name_H-M   'P 1'
#
loop_
_entity.id
_entity.type
_entity.pdbx_description
1 polymer ?
#
loop_
_entity_poly.entity_id
_entity_poly.type
_entity_poly.pdbx_seq_one_letter_code
_entity_poly.pdbx_strand_id
1 'polypeptide(L)'
;VPKKRTAADASMGDGSGGKRIEIGDDIPDEISQQDIKSMLDQADDVHIEVMNEAALKRMVLQFQRKIKYNQDMRIKHADEPDKYMKSEVDLDEQVTRFTQLATHPDLYGEFLKLDGLGPLVALLNHANTDVAVDVFQVINELTDPDVIAEVPEPDEFLKALFEAQLPTMTVDCLLRINEDQSEEDAQAVQNCLSMIENLADIDPLGTATQFSQVS
;
A
#
# COMPACT_ATOMS: atom_id res chain seq x y z
N VAL A 1 -33.64 72.78 28.84
CA VAL A 1 -35.11 72.71 29.07
C VAL A 1 -35.80 72.91 27.72
N PRO A 2 -36.73 72.06 27.26
CA PRO A 2 -36.83 70.60 27.36
C PRO A 2 -37.38 69.90 26.06
N LYS A 3 -37.55 68.55 26.13
CA LYS A 3 -38.61 67.70 25.49
C LYS A 3 -38.44 67.30 23.99
N LYS A 4 -38.61 66.05 23.52
CA LYS A 4 -39.25 64.76 23.96
C LYS A 4 -38.56 63.59 23.22
N ARG A 5 -38.03 62.54 23.86
CA ARG A 5 -38.56 61.15 24.08
C ARG A 5 -39.55 60.55 23.06
N THR A 6 -39.18 59.41 22.48
CA THR A 6 -39.91 58.10 22.35
C THR A 6 -38.94 57.00 21.83
N ALA A 7 -38.58 56.00 22.66
CA ALA A 7 -38.98 54.57 22.64
C ALA A 7 -38.14 53.71 21.65
N ALA A 8 -37.23 52.80 22.05
CA ALA A 8 -37.43 51.46 22.65
C ALA A 8 -38.11 50.48 21.67
N ASP A 9 -37.77 49.20 21.50
CA ASP A 9 -36.67 48.29 21.86
C ASP A 9 -37.02 46.95 21.14
N ALA A 10 -36.00 46.16 20.81
CA ALA A 10 -35.93 44.70 20.59
C ALA A 10 -37.10 43.90 19.93
N SER A 11 -36.81 43.05 18.95
CA SER A 11 -36.32 41.66 19.21
C SER A 11 -36.58 40.64 18.07
N MET A 12 -35.62 39.72 17.94
CA MET A 12 -35.66 38.31 17.49
C MET A 12 -35.97 38.02 16.01
N GLY A 13 -35.07 37.38 15.24
CA GLY A 13 -34.66 35.96 15.28
C GLY A 13 -34.99 35.42 13.88
N ASP A 14 -34.24 34.58 13.16
CA ASP A 14 -33.46 33.38 13.45
C ASP A 14 -32.85 32.93 12.09
N GLY A 15 -31.84 32.07 12.08
CA GLY A 15 -31.64 31.17 10.93
C GLY A 15 -30.24 31.03 10.33
N SER A 16 -29.46 30.11 10.92
CA SER A 16 -28.47 29.23 10.29
C SER A 16 -27.17 29.82 9.73
N GLY A 17 -26.09 29.54 10.47
CA GLY A 17 -24.72 29.68 9.99
C GLY A 17 -24.30 28.52 9.09
N GLY A 18 -23.85 28.84 7.89
CA GLY A 18 -22.84 28.08 7.18
C GLY A 18 -21.52 28.82 7.32
N LYS A 19 -20.48 28.19 7.89
CA LYS A 19 -19.11 28.70 7.77
C LYS A 19 -18.71 28.61 6.30
N ARG A 20 -18.82 29.72 5.59
CA ARG A 20 -18.28 29.89 4.25
C ARG A 20 -16.77 29.69 4.36
N ILE A 21 -16.24 28.66 3.70
CA ILE A 21 -14.80 28.56 3.45
C ILE A 21 -14.48 29.73 2.52
N GLU A 22 -13.85 30.76 3.04
CA GLU A 22 -13.29 31.84 2.23
C GLU A 22 -12.07 31.26 1.52
N ILE A 23 -12.31 30.78 0.30
CA ILE A 23 -11.25 30.55 -0.67
C ILE A 23 -10.65 31.94 -0.90
N GLY A 24 -9.45 32.17 -0.35
CA GLY A 24 -8.74 33.43 -0.52
C GLY A 24 -8.57 33.76 -2.00
N ASP A 25 -8.67 35.04 -2.33
CA ASP A 25 -8.67 35.63 -3.68
C ASP A 25 -7.35 35.43 -4.48
N ASP A 26 -6.52 34.44 -4.15
CA ASP A 26 -5.24 34.14 -4.80
C ASP A 26 -5.35 32.91 -5.74
N ILE A 27 -6.43 32.82 -6.53
CA ILE A 27 -6.49 31.92 -7.68
C ILE A 27 -6.36 32.79 -8.94
N PRO A 28 -5.23 32.73 -9.68
CA PRO A 28 -5.08 33.50 -10.91
C PRO A 28 -6.13 33.07 -11.95
N ASP A 29 -6.92 34.03 -12.44
CA ASP A 29 -7.96 33.80 -13.47
C ASP A 29 -7.39 33.31 -14.82
N GLU A 30 -6.09 33.53 -15.07
CA GLU A 30 -5.39 33.11 -16.28
C GLU A 30 -4.06 32.43 -15.93
N ILE A 31 -3.99 31.11 -16.11
CA ILE A 31 -2.70 30.39 -16.14
C ILE A 31 -2.03 30.76 -17.47
N SER A 32 -0.85 31.39 -17.42
CA SER A 32 -0.19 31.83 -18.65
C SER A 32 0.24 30.62 -19.49
N GLN A 33 0.34 30.78 -20.81
CA GLN A 33 0.88 29.70 -21.66
C GLN A 33 2.31 29.28 -21.25
N GLN A 34 3.07 30.18 -20.60
CA GLN A 34 4.38 29.86 -20.03
C GLN A 34 4.27 29.00 -18.76
N ASP A 35 3.26 29.24 -17.92
CA ASP A 35 3.01 28.43 -16.72
C ASP A 35 2.47 27.06 -17.10
N ILE A 36 1.54 26.98 -18.06
CA ILE A 36 1.09 25.71 -18.65
C ILE A 36 2.29 24.95 -19.22
N LYS A 37 3.16 25.63 -19.97
CA LYS A 37 4.36 25.02 -20.54
C LYS A 37 5.34 24.58 -19.45
N SER A 38 5.56 25.36 -18.40
CA SER A 38 6.40 24.96 -17.26
C SER A 38 5.83 23.78 -16.49
N MET A 39 4.50 23.69 -16.37
CA MET A 39 3.83 22.54 -15.75
C MET A 39 3.93 21.29 -16.63
N LEU A 40 3.85 21.44 -17.96
CA LEU A 40 4.05 20.35 -18.91
C LEU A 40 5.52 19.90 -18.97
N ASP A 41 6.47 20.83 -18.99
CA ASP A 41 7.91 20.53 -18.98
C ASP A 41 8.32 19.86 -17.66
N GLN A 42 7.71 20.23 -16.52
CA GLN A 42 7.88 19.52 -15.22
C GLN A 42 7.18 18.15 -15.20
N ALA A 43 6.10 17.97 -15.96
CA ALA A 43 5.44 16.67 -16.11
C ALA A 43 6.21 15.74 -17.05
N ASP A 44 6.91 16.26 -18.06
CA ASP A 44 7.77 15.49 -18.96
C ASP A 44 9.06 14.99 -18.27
N ASP A 45 9.48 15.62 -17.17
CA ASP A 45 10.54 15.13 -16.28
C ASP A 45 10.07 14.02 -15.32
N VAL A 46 8.77 13.67 -15.31
CA VAL A 46 8.28 12.42 -14.72
C VAL A 46 8.68 11.30 -15.66
N HIS A 47 9.95 10.91 -15.59
CA HIS A 47 10.43 9.70 -16.25
C HIS A 47 9.66 8.52 -15.66
N ILE A 48 8.58 8.09 -16.32
CA ILE A 48 7.91 6.83 -16.02
C ILE A 48 8.93 5.76 -16.35
N GLU A 49 9.66 5.33 -15.32
CA GLU A 49 10.63 4.26 -15.42
C GLU A 49 9.85 3.00 -15.80
N VAL A 50 9.89 2.65 -17.08
CA VAL A 50 9.26 1.43 -17.58
C VAL A 50 9.86 0.24 -16.85
N MET A 51 9.01 -0.59 -16.26
CA MET A 51 9.45 -1.78 -15.55
C MET A 51 10.18 -2.72 -16.53
N ASN A 52 11.40 -3.07 -16.15
CA ASN A 52 12.27 -4.00 -16.86
C ASN A 52 13.21 -4.66 -15.84
N GLU A 53 14.03 -5.64 -16.25
CA GLU A 53 14.95 -6.35 -15.35
C GLU A 53 15.84 -5.40 -14.51
N ALA A 54 16.33 -4.31 -15.11
CA ALA A 54 17.18 -3.35 -14.40
C ALA A 54 16.41 -2.52 -13.38
N ALA A 55 15.18 -2.12 -13.70
CA ALA A 55 14.27 -1.42 -12.79
C ALA A 55 13.85 -2.34 -11.63
N LEU A 56 13.46 -3.58 -11.93
CA LEU A 56 13.13 -4.59 -10.93
C LEU A 56 14.31 -4.85 -9.98
N LYS A 57 15.52 -5.00 -10.51
CA LYS A 57 16.72 -5.16 -9.68
C LYS A 57 16.96 -3.97 -8.75
N ARG A 58 16.75 -2.74 -9.23
CA ARG A 58 16.82 -1.54 -8.36
C ARG A 58 15.73 -1.58 -7.29
N MET A 59 14.51 -1.94 -7.66
CA MET A 59 13.35 -2.04 -6.78
C MET A 59 13.58 -3.05 -5.65
N VAL A 60 14.04 -4.27 -5.96
CA VAL A 60 14.37 -5.30 -4.96
C VAL A 60 15.51 -4.85 -4.03
N LEU A 61 16.55 -4.24 -4.58
CA LEU A 61 17.68 -3.78 -3.76
C LEU A 61 17.28 -2.60 -2.84
N GLN A 62 16.40 -1.70 -3.31
CA GLN A 62 15.84 -0.63 -2.47
C GLN A 62 14.96 -1.20 -1.36
N PHE A 63 14.12 -2.18 -1.69
CA PHE A 63 13.28 -2.90 -0.74
C PHE A 63 14.10 -3.55 0.38
N GLN A 64 15.12 -4.34 0.05
CA GLN A 64 16.00 -4.96 1.04
C GLN A 64 16.70 -3.92 1.94
N ARG A 65 17.11 -2.78 1.38
CA ARG A 65 17.68 -1.68 2.17
C ARG A 65 16.67 -1.05 3.12
N LYS A 66 15.43 -0.85 2.67
CA LYS A 66 14.35 -0.25 3.47
C LYS A 66 13.92 -1.18 4.62
N ILE A 67 13.81 -2.49 4.38
CA ILE A 67 13.59 -3.48 5.44
C ILE A 67 14.68 -3.33 6.51
N LYS A 68 15.95 -3.40 6.09
CA LYS A 68 17.07 -3.32 7.04
C LYS A 68 17.08 -2.01 7.81
N TYR A 69 16.85 -0.89 7.12
CA TYR A 69 16.85 0.42 7.75
C TYR A 69 15.71 0.57 8.77
N ASN A 70 14.49 0.14 8.41
CA ASN A 70 13.35 0.11 9.32
C ASN A 70 13.66 -0.75 10.55
N GLN A 71 14.15 -1.98 10.36
CA GLN A 71 14.54 -2.87 11.46
C GLN A 71 15.59 -2.23 12.38
N ASP A 72 16.63 -1.63 11.82
CA ASP A 72 17.66 -0.92 12.59
C ASP A 72 17.07 0.24 13.41
N MET A 73 16.11 0.98 12.84
CA MET A 73 15.43 2.09 13.51
C MET A 73 14.52 1.58 14.64
N ARG A 74 13.75 0.51 14.42
CA ARG A 74 12.93 -0.14 15.45
C ARG A 74 13.77 -0.69 16.61
N ILE A 75 14.96 -1.21 16.33
CA ILE A 75 15.88 -1.69 17.39
C ILE A 75 16.47 -0.52 18.17
N LYS A 76 16.91 0.55 17.49
CA LYS A 76 17.53 1.73 18.13
C LYS A 76 16.54 2.58 18.93
N HIS A 77 15.29 2.61 18.50
CA HIS A 77 14.24 3.49 19.00
C HIS A 77 13.00 2.69 19.42
N ALA A 78 13.19 1.53 20.05
CA ALA A 78 12.12 0.56 20.36
C ALA A 78 10.94 1.17 21.13
N ASP A 79 11.20 2.09 22.05
CA ASP A 79 10.19 2.77 22.86
C ASP A 79 9.77 4.15 22.31
N GLU A 80 10.22 4.51 21.11
CA GLU A 80 9.99 5.82 20.48
C GLU A 80 9.42 5.68 19.05
N PRO A 81 8.14 5.28 18.89
CA PRO A 81 7.53 5.02 17.58
C PRO A 81 7.67 6.16 16.56
N ASP A 82 7.55 7.40 17.03
CA ASP A 82 7.68 8.60 16.19
C ASP A 82 9.04 8.68 15.47
N LYS A 83 10.10 8.08 16.03
CA LYS A 83 11.44 8.12 15.44
C LYS A 83 11.62 7.16 14.28
N TYR A 84 10.88 6.05 14.23
CA TYR A 84 10.95 5.10 13.11
C TYR A 84 9.75 5.20 12.16
N MET A 85 8.76 6.04 12.46
CA MET A 85 7.57 6.27 11.63
C MET A 85 7.92 6.58 10.16
N LYS A 86 8.89 7.46 9.89
CA LYS A 86 9.28 7.75 8.50
C LYS A 86 9.82 6.52 7.78
N SER A 87 10.56 5.65 8.48
CA SER A 87 11.06 4.41 7.89
C SER A 87 9.99 3.33 7.72
N GLU A 88 8.88 3.38 8.47
CA GLU A 88 7.69 2.55 8.24
C GLU A 88 7.01 2.98 6.95
N VAL A 89 6.66 4.26 6.82
CA VAL A 89 6.03 4.82 5.62
C VAL A 89 6.90 4.57 4.38
N ASP A 90 8.21 4.77 4.48
CA ASP A 90 9.10 4.49 3.35
C ASP A 90 9.10 3.00 2.97
N LEU A 91 9.00 2.08 3.94
CA LEU A 91 8.96 0.64 3.68
C LEU A 91 7.63 0.24 3.04
N ASP A 92 6.52 0.71 3.59
CA ASP A 92 5.15 0.55 3.10
C ASP A 92 5.03 0.98 1.63
N GLU A 93 5.41 2.22 1.31
CA GLU A 93 5.47 2.73 -0.07
C GLU A 93 6.33 1.87 -1.00
N GLN A 94 7.34 1.18 -0.47
CA GLN A 94 8.18 0.29 -1.25
C GLN A 94 7.55 -1.08 -1.48
N VAL A 95 6.81 -1.60 -0.51
CA VAL A 95 6.04 -2.84 -0.65
C VAL A 95 4.97 -2.63 -1.71
N THR A 96 4.15 -1.58 -1.59
CA THR A 96 3.08 -1.29 -2.54
C THR A 96 3.58 -1.13 -3.98
N ARG A 97 4.82 -0.69 -4.21
CA ARG A 97 5.41 -0.63 -5.58
C ARG A 97 5.48 -1.99 -6.29
N PHE A 98 5.51 -3.11 -5.57
CA PHE A 98 5.54 -4.43 -6.18
C PHE A 98 4.23 -4.82 -6.87
N THR A 99 3.11 -4.13 -6.62
CA THR A 99 1.87 -4.26 -7.41
C THR A 99 2.12 -4.10 -8.91
N GLN A 100 3.03 -3.21 -9.30
CA GLN A 100 3.43 -3.00 -10.68
C GLN A 100 4.04 -4.24 -11.34
N LEU A 101 4.56 -5.19 -10.57
CA LEU A 101 5.09 -6.43 -11.12
C LEU A 101 3.98 -7.30 -11.73
N ALA A 102 2.72 -7.18 -11.27
CA ALA A 102 1.57 -7.87 -11.85
C ALA A 102 1.33 -7.50 -13.33
N THR A 103 1.76 -6.31 -13.78
CA THR A 103 1.68 -5.92 -15.20
C THR A 103 2.86 -6.40 -16.04
N HIS A 104 3.81 -7.12 -15.43
CA HIS A 104 5.04 -7.66 -16.03
C HIS A 104 5.30 -9.11 -15.59
N PRO A 105 4.38 -10.06 -15.88
CA PRO A 105 4.53 -11.46 -15.50
C PRO A 105 5.79 -12.12 -16.08
N ASP A 106 6.32 -11.60 -17.19
CA ASP A 106 7.59 -12.00 -17.79
C ASP A 106 8.81 -11.80 -16.86
N LEU A 107 8.71 -10.91 -15.86
CA LEU A 107 9.78 -10.60 -14.93
C LEU A 107 9.75 -11.44 -13.63
N TYR A 108 8.76 -12.33 -13.45
CA TYR A 108 8.62 -13.11 -12.20
C TYR A 108 9.84 -14.01 -11.97
N GLY A 109 10.36 -14.64 -13.02
CA GLY A 109 11.57 -15.46 -12.92
C GLY A 109 12.80 -14.65 -12.47
N GLU A 110 12.90 -13.38 -12.86
CA GLU A 110 13.96 -12.49 -12.38
C GLU A 110 13.72 -12.05 -10.93
N PHE A 111 12.46 -11.80 -10.54
CA PHE A 111 12.10 -11.49 -9.15
C PHE A 111 12.49 -12.61 -8.18
N LEU A 112 12.30 -13.86 -8.58
CA LEU A 112 12.77 -15.04 -7.83
C LEU A 112 14.31 -15.07 -7.72
N LYS A 113 15.03 -14.88 -8.85
CA LYS A 113 16.50 -14.87 -8.87
C LYS A 113 17.14 -13.77 -8.02
N LEU A 114 16.41 -12.67 -7.82
CA LEU A 114 16.84 -11.53 -7.01
C LEU A 114 16.55 -11.72 -5.51
N ASP A 115 16.01 -12.87 -5.09
CA ASP A 115 15.58 -13.15 -3.72
C ASP A 115 14.61 -12.08 -3.17
N GLY A 116 13.69 -11.61 -4.03
CA GLY A 116 12.71 -10.60 -3.66
C GLY A 116 11.52 -11.17 -2.88
N LEU A 117 11.10 -12.40 -3.22
CA LEU A 117 9.85 -12.98 -2.72
C LEU A 117 9.91 -13.36 -1.23
N GLY A 118 10.99 -14.02 -0.79
CA GLY A 118 11.12 -14.44 0.61
C GLY A 118 11.01 -13.28 1.62
N PRO A 119 11.79 -12.20 1.46
CA PRO A 119 11.67 -11.01 2.31
C PRO A 119 10.30 -10.33 2.24
N LEU A 120 9.61 -10.38 1.09
CA LEU A 120 8.25 -9.85 0.94
C LEU A 120 7.26 -10.66 1.77
N VAL A 121 7.25 -11.98 1.64
CA VAL A 121 6.37 -12.87 2.41
C VAL A 121 6.64 -12.76 3.92
N ALA A 122 7.91 -12.62 4.33
CA ALA A 122 8.27 -12.46 5.73
C ALA A 122 7.69 -11.19 6.40
N LEU A 123 7.34 -10.17 5.62
CA LEU A 123 6.70 -8.94 6.14
C LEU A 123 5.23 -9.13 6.53
N LEU A 124 4.58 -10.25 6.20
CA LEU A 124 3.25 -10.56 6.75
C LEU A 124 3.25 -10.68 8.29
N ASN A 125 4.38 -11.07 8.87
CA ASN A 125 4.59 -11.12 10.31
C ASN A 125 5.16 -9.80 10.89
N HIS A 126 5.09 -8.70 10.13
CA HIS A 126 5.55 -7.40 10.59
C HIS A 126 4.67 -6.85 11.71
N ALA A 127 5.30 -6.20 12.69
CA ALA A 127 4.62 -5.70 13.90
C ALA A 127 3.64 -4.56 13.59
N ASN A 128 3.93 -3.75 12.57
CA ASN A 128 2.95 -2.83 12.00
C ASN A 128 2.05 -3.60 11.03
N THR A 129 0.75 -3.64 11.29
CA THR A 129 -0.25 -4.36 10.47
C THR A 129 -0.41 -3.74 9.10
N ASP A 130 -0.25 -2.41 8.96
CA ASP A 130 -0.34 -1.71 7.67
C ASP A 130 0.61 -2.32 6.63
N VAL A 131 1.85 -2.58 7.03
CA VAL A 131 2.85 -3.25 6.17
C VAL A 131 2.39 -4.65 5.75
N ALA A 132 1.71 -5.39 6.62
CA ALA A 132 1.18 -6.70 6.28
C ALA A 132 -0.04 -6.62 5.34
N VAL A 133 -0.88 -5.59 5.48
CA VAL A 133 -2.00 -5.28 4.58
C VAL A 133 -1.48 -5.06 3.15
N ASP A 134 -0.45 -4.22 3.02
CA ASP A 134 0.23 -3.94 1.76
C ASP A 134 0.82 -5.21 1.11
N VAL A 135 1.44 -6.07 1.92
CA VAL A 135 1.98 -7.35 1.42
C VAL A 135 0.86 -8.25 0.91
N PHE A 136 -0.27 -8.35 1.63
CA PHE A 136 -1.40 -9.14 1.15
C PHE A 136 -1.97 -8.59 -0.16
N GLN A 137 -2.06 -7.27 -0.31
CA GLN A 137 -2.49 -6.67 -1.57
C GLN A 137 -1.54 -7.09 -2.70
N VAL A 138 -0.23 -6.92 -2.51
CA VAL A 138 0.76 -7.28 -3.52
C VAL A 138 0.64 -8.76 -3.88
N ILE A 139 0.65 -9.68 -2.91
CA ILE A 139 0.61 -11.11 -3.21
C ILE A 139 -0.72 -11.50 -3.87
N ASN A 140 -1.84 -10.90 -3.47
CA ASN A 140 -3.13 -11.13 -4.13
C ASN A 140 -3.07 -10.74 -5.62
N GLU A 141 -2.53 -9.58 -5.94
CA GLU A 141 -2.35 -9.13 -7.33
C GLU A 141 -1.36 -10.01 -8.11
N LEU A 142 -0.26 -10.44 -7.48
CA LEU A 142 0.74 -11.29 -8.13
C LEU A 142 0.25 -12.74 -8.34
N THR A 143 -0.77 -13.15 -7.60
CA THR A 143 -1.34 -14.50 -7.68
C THR A 143 -2.64 -14.56 -8.47
N ASP A 144 -3.12 -13.43 -9.00
CA ASP A 144 -4.31 -13.40 -9.84
C ASP A 144 -4.21 -14.45 -10.97
N PRO A 145 -5.23 -15.30 -11.18
CA PRO A 145 -5.15 -16.38 -12.17
C PRO A 145 -4.87 -15.92 -13.60
N ASP A 146 -5.36 -14.74 -14.01
CA ASP A 146 -5.10 -14.19 -15.33
C ASP A 146 -3.64 -13.72 -15.45
N VAL A 147 -3.08 -13.14 -14.38
CA VAL A 147 -1.66 -12.76 -14.32
C VAL A 147 -0.75 -13.99 -14.34
N ILE A 148 -1.06 -14.99 -13.52
CA ILE A 148 -0.27 -16.23 -13.42
C ILE A 148 -0.27 -17.01 -14.74
N ALA A 149 -1.37 -16.99 -15.50
CA ALA A 149 -1.44 -17.63 -16.81
C ALA A 149 -0.46 -17.06 -17.84
N GLU A 150 0.01 -15.81 -17.64
CA GLU A 150 1.00 -15.15 -18.49
C GLU A 150 2.45 -15.31 -18.01
N VAL A 151 2.66 -15.87 -16.81
CA VAL A 151 4.00 -16.12 -16.26
C VAL A 151 4.68 -17.25 -17.05
N PRO A 152 5.96 -17.11 -17.48
CA PRO A 152 6.66 -18.15 -18.23
C PRO A 152 6.81 -19.49 -17.50
N GLU A 153 7.06 -19.44 -16.19
CA GLU A 153 7.25 -20.61 -15.31
C GLU A 153 6.36 -20.49 -14.05
N PRO A 154 5.03 -20.63 -14.18
CA PRO A 154 4.09 -20.36 -13.08
C PRO A 154 4.25 -21.35 -11.93
N ASP A 155 4.52 -22.63 -12.23
CA ASP A 155 4.76 -23.67 -11.21
C ASP A 155 5.99 -23.35 -10.33
N GLU A 156 7.03 -22.73 -10.91
CA GLU A 156 8.22 -22.33 -10.16
C GLU A 156 7.88 -21.19 -9.18
N PHE A 157 7.07 -20.23 -9.61
CA PHE A 157 6.63 -19.12 -8.77
C PHE A 157 5.72 -19.59 -7.62
N LEU A 158 4.74 -20.45 -7.89
CA LEU A 158 3.87 -21.03 -6.85
C LEU A 158 4.67 -21.83 -5.84
N LYS A 159 5.60 -22.66 -6.32
CA LYS A 159 6.49 -23.40 -5.44
C LYS A 159 7.32 -22.46 -4.56
N ALA A 160 7.85 -21.38 -5.12
CA ALA A 160 8.61 -20.39 -4.36
C ALA A 160 7.77 -19.69 -3.28
N LEU A 161 6.48 -19.41 -3.53
CA LEU A 161 5.56 -18.88 -2.50
C LEU A 161 5.41 -19.84 -1.33
N PHE A 162 5.23 -21.14 -1.59
CA PHE A 162 5.13 -22.15 -0.55
C PHE A 162 6.45 -22.36 0.20
N GLU A 163 7.58 -22.37 -0.50
CA GLU A 163 8.91 -22.44 0.12
C GLU A 163 9.23 -21.20 0.97
N ALA A 164 8.66 -20.04 0.63
CA ALA A 164 8.70 -18.82 1.43
C ALA A 164 7.76 -18.85 2.66
N GLN A 165 7.09 -19.98 2.92
CA GLN A 165 6.17 -20.18 4.04
C GLN A 165 4.92 -19.30 4.01
N LEU A 166 4.48 -18.87 2.81
CA LEU A 166 3.29 -18.04 2.66
C LEU A 166 2.09 -18.55 3.49
N PRO A 167 1.68 -19.84 3.43
CA PRO A 167 0.53 -20.31 4.19
C PRO A 167 0.66 -20.12 5.70
N THR A 168 1.84 -20.36 6.26
CA THR A 168 2.09 -20.16 7.71
C THR A 168 2.02 -18.69 8.07
N MET A 169 2.71 -17.84 7.33
CA MET A 169 2.72 -16.39 7.56
C MET A 169 1.32 -15.78 7.41
N THR A 170 0.51 -16.30 6.47
CA THR A 170 -0.88 -15.90 6.25
C THR A 170 -1.75 -16.22 7.45
N VAL A 171 -1.71 -17.45 7.96
CA VAL A 171 -2.51 -17.85 9.14
C VAL A 171 -2.07 -17.07 10.38
N ASP A 172 -0.77 -16.92 10.60
CA ASP A 172 -0.23 -16.12 11.71
C ASP A 172 -0.76 -14.67 11.66
N CYS A 173 -0.78 -14.06 10.48
CA CYS A 173 -1.29 -12.71 10.30
C CYS A 173 -2.82 -12.65 10.54
N LEU A 174 -3.59 -13.59 10.00
CA LEU A 174 -5.05 -13.67 10.22
C LEU A 174 -5.42 -13.86 11.69
N LEU A 175 -4.60 -14.55 12.49
CA LEU A 175 -4.82 -14.71 13.92
C LEU A 175 -4.57 -13.44 14.74
N ARG A 176 -3.85 -12.47 14.16
CA ARG A 176 -3.47 -11.20 14.79
C ARG A 176 -4.32 -10.02 14.34
N ILE A 177 -4.76 -10.02 13.08
CA ILE A 177 -5.53 -8.93 12.49
C ILE A 177 -6.95 -8.89 13.08
N ASN A 178 -7.52 -7.70 13.19
CA ASN A 178 -8.86 -7.51 13.73
C ASN A 178 -9.72 -6.74 12.73
N GLU A 179 -10.56 -7.43 11.96
CA GLU A 179 -11.39 -6.83 10.91
C GLU A 179 -12.37 -5.75 11.42
N ASP A 180 -12.71 -5.76 12.71
CA ASP A 180 -13.57 -4.73 13.32
C ASP A 180 -12.79 -3.44 13.70
N GLN A 181 -11.46 -3.46 13.62
CA GLN A 181 -10.60 -2.36 14.07
C GLN A 181 -10.57 -1.19 13.07
N SER A 182 -10.45 -1.49 11.78
CA SER A 182 -10.38 -0.49 10.71
C SER A 182 -10.85 -1.09 9.37
N GLU A 183 -11.17 -0.21 8.41
CA GLU A 183 -11.49 -0.62 7.03
C GLU A 183 -10.27 -1.27 6.34
N GLU A 184 -9.05 -0.83 6.69
CA GLU A 184 -7.79 -1.38 6.18
C GLU A 184 -7.59 -2.83 6.64
N ASP A 185 -7.83 -3.12 7.92
CA ASP A 185 -7.73 -4.47 8.48
C ASP A 185 -8.79 -5.40 7.85
N ALA A 186 -10.01 -4.90 7.63
CA ALA A 186 -11.05 -5.65 6.92
C ALA A 186 -10.66 -5.93 5.46
N GLN A 187 -10.07 -4.94 4.76
CA GLN A 187 -9.58 -5.11 3.40
C GLN A 187 -8.43 -6.12 3.32
N ALA A 188 -7.55 -6.16 4.31
CA ALA A 188 -6.47 -7.14 4.38
C ALA A 188 -7.00 -8.57 4.51
N VAL A 189 -8.03 -8.80 5.33
CA VAL A 189 -8.71 -10.11 5.42
C VAL A 189 -9.30 -10.50 4.06
N GLN A 190 -9.94 -9.56 3.35
CA GLN A 190 -10.47 -9.82 2.02
C GLN A 190 -9.37 -10.16 1.00
N ASN A 191 -8.28 -9.38 0.97
CA ASN A 191 -7.13 -9.64 0.08
C ASN A 191 -6.50 -11.00 0.38
N CYS A 192 -6.39 -11.36 1.67
CA CYS A 192 -5.91 -12.66 2.09
C CYS A 192 -6.80 -13.81 1.59
N LEU A 193 -8.13 -13.71 1.76
CA LEU A 193 -9.05 -14.74 1.30
C LEU A 193 -9.06 -14.86 -0.22
N SER A 194 -9.01 -13.73 -0.93
CA SER A 194 -8.88 -13.67 -2.39
C SER A 194 -7.59 -14.33 -2.86
N MET A 195 -6.46 -14.09 -2.19
CA MET A 195 -5.18 -14.73 -2.50
C MET A 195 -5.26 -16.25 -2.31
N ILE A 196 -5.93 -16.74 -1.26
CA ILE A 196 -6.13 -18.18 -1.04
C ILE A 196 -7.01 -18.78 -2.14
N GLU A 197 -8.07 -18.08 -2.56
CA GLU A 197 -8.94 -18.49 -3.68
C GLU A 197 -8.13 -18.58 -4.98
N ASN A 198 -7.36 -17.54 -5.31
CA ASN A 198 -6.47 -17.51 -6.47
C ASN A 198 -5.52 -18.73 -6.49
N LEU A 199 -4.83 -18.99 -5.37
CA LEU A 199 -3.93 -20.14 -5.23
C LEU A 199 -4.67 -21.48 -5.37
N ALA A 200 -5.90 -21.58 -4.85
CA ALA A 200 -6.72 -22.77 -4.96
C ALA A 200 -7.27 -22.99 -6.37
N ASP A 201 -7.53 -21.93 -7.13
CA ASP A 201 -7.94 -22.02 -8.53
C ASP A 201 -6.80 -22.50 -9.42
N ILE A 202 -5.57 -22.05 -9.13
CA ILE A 202 -4.37 -22.41 -9.91
C ILE A 202 -3.86 -23.82 -9.55
N ASP A 203 -3.67 -24.11 -8.26
CA ASP A 203 -3.24 -25.44 -7.77
C ASP A 203 -4.08 -25.87 -6.55
N PRO A 204 -5.27 -26.46 -6.79
CA PRO A 204 -6.19 -26.82 -5.70
C PRO A 204 -5.57 -27.80 -4.70
N LEU A 205 -4.84 -28.80 -5.19
CA LEU A 205 -4.30 -29.87 -4.34
C LEU A 205 -3.05 -29.39 -3.58
N GLY A 206 -2.16 -28.66 -4.25
CA GLY A 206 -0.98 -28.08 -3.60
C GLY A 206 -1.38 -27.10 -2.52
N THR A 207 -2.29 -26.16 -2.84
CA THR A 207 -2.80 -25.17 -1.88
C THR A 207 -3.44 -25.84 -0.67
N ALA A 208 -4.36 -26.79 -0.87
CA ALA A 208 -4.98 -27.52 0.23
C ALA A 208 -3.95 -28.28 1.09
N THR A 209 -2.97 -28.92 0.45
CA THR A 209 -1.92 -29.66 1.14
C THR A 209 -1.08 -28.74 2.02
N GLN A 210 -0.65 -27.60 1.49
CA GLN A 210 0.21 -26.65 2.21
C GLN A 210 -0.53 -26.01 3.40
N PHE A 211 -1.76 -25.52 3.19
CA PHE A 211 -2.55 -24.92 4.28
C PHE A 211 -2.97 -25.95 5.35
N SER A 212 -3.15 -27.23 5.00
CA SER A 212 -3.45 -28.28 5.99
C SER A 212 -2.30 -28.62 6.94
N GLN A 213 -1.08 -28.20 6.61
CA GLN A 213 0.12 -28.46 7.40
C GLN A 213 0.44 -27.31 8.38
N VAL A 214 -0.23 -26.17 8.22
CA VAL A 214 -0.10 -25.04 9.14
C VAL A 214 -0.71 -25.43 10.49
N SER A 215 0.11 -25.41 11.54
CA SER A 215 -0.22 -25.91 12.89
C SER A 215 -0.36 -24.78 13.90
#